data_AF-A0A7N0UAT1-F1
#
_entry.id   AF-A0A7N0UAT1-F1
#
_cell.length_a   1.000
_cell.length_b   1.000
_cell.length_c   1.000
_cell.angle_alpha   90.00
_cell.angle_beta   90.00
_cell.angle_gamma   90.00
#
_symmetry.space_group_name_H-M   'P 1'
#
loop_
_entity.id
_entity.type
_entity.pdbx_description
1 polymer ?
#
loop_
_entity_poly.entity_id
_entity_poly.type
_entity_poly.pdbx_seq_one_letter_code
_entity_poly.pdbx_strand_id
1 'polypeptide(L)'
;MVVNHHRPFKRLKRRRVTADLHNFTTFLSDHQTSQPFRTAVKAFISRYARPQSYSPPLFSALITWQIAFGVADGHEVVMEVVEEDVTTSASVYCDHCRVVGWGGHPVCNKRYHFIIKANNIGSGSIEDQYQKPCSSCGNILHLRDEGCQICGAVVNPEEHEKWANRKFGDSNFLLHGMIHSNGYGHLLTLNGREGGSKSVSGSDMMNFWDRLCGALSVKKVSLMDASQKYGMEYRLLHTVSKGRTWYGNWGYEFGIGCYAITKEAYCNAVETLSTTPLSIFFFQRTKTQPQLQAVIQFYQSLSGSKLATFRDLFSLLLCLIRESNTATNAKRNTTTSSSCCWTCEDVVQMLA
;
A
#
# COMPACT_ATOMS: atom_id res chain seq x y z
N MET A 1 -59.95 9.38 -29.10
CA MET A 1 -58.88 8.37 -29.25
C MET A 1 -57.86 8.88 -30.25
N VAL A 2 -56.70 9.36 -29.78
CA VAL A 2 -55.49 9.51 -30.61
C VAL A 2 -54.32 9.15 -29.70
N VAL A 3 -53.79 7.95 -29.89
CA VAL A 3 -52.60 7.44 -29.20
C VAL A 3 -51.40 7.85 -30.05
N ASN A 4 -50.58 8.77 -29.55
CA ASN A 4 -49.28 9.06 -30.17
C ASN A 4 -48.19 8.33 -29.38
N HIS A 5 -47.56 7.35 -30.05
CA HIS A 5 -46.49 6.53 -29.51
C HIS A 5 -45.25 7.38 -29.18
N HIS A 6 -44.86 7.42 -27.90
CA HIS A 6 -43.56 7.94 -27.48
C HIS A 6 -42.44 7.06 -28.05
N ARG A 7 -41.63 7.62 -28.95
CA ARG A 7 -40.34 7.04 -29.35
C ARG A 7 -39.46 6.92 -28.10
N PRO A 8 -38.87 5.75 -27.81
CA PRO A 8 -37.93 5.63 -26.70
C PRO A 8 -36.68 6.44 -27.05
N PHE A 9 -36.33 7.40 -26.19
CA PHE A 9 -35.04 8.10 -26.24
C PHE A 9 -33.93 7.04 -26.16
N LYS A 10 -33.20 6.86 -27.25
CA LYS A 10 -31.96 6.08 -27.26
C LYS A 10 -31.02 6.76 -26.27
N ARG A 11 -30.84 6.14 -25.11
CA ARG A 11 -29.83 6.49 -24.12
C ARG A 11 -28.49 6.52 -24.87
N LEU A 12 -27.92 7.71 -25.06
CA LEU A 12 -26.57 7.84 -25.62
C LEU A 12 -25.65 7.04 -24.70
N LYS A 13 -25.19 5.87 -25.15
CA LYS A 13 -23.99 5.25 -24.59
C LYS A 13 -22.91 6.29 -24.78
N ARG A 14 -22.52 6.99 -23.70
CA ARG A 14 -21.26 7.75 -23.65
C ARG A 14 -20.18 6.76 -24.02
N ARG A 15 -19.78 6.80 -25.28
CA ARG A 15 -18.58 6.15 -25.79
C ARG A 15 -17.46 6.84 -25.02
N ARG A 16 -17.02 6.25 -23.89
CA ARG A 16 -15.80 6.69 -23.23
C ARG A 16 -14.73 6.51 -24.29
N VAL A 17 -14.27 7.63 -24.83
CA VAL A 17 -13.02 7.69 -25.56
C VAL A 17 -11.99 7.20 -24.55
N THR A 18 -11.54 5.96 -24.71
CA THR A 18 -10.40 5.42 -23.98
C THR A 18 -9.21 6.24 -24.45
N ALA A 19 -8.96 7.37 -23.79
CA ALA A 19 -7.66 8.01 -23.86
C ALA A 19 -6.63 6.94 -23.48
N ASP A 20 -5.52 6.87 -24.21
CA ASP A 20 -4.42 5.96 -23.91
C ASP A 20 -3.96 6.19 -22.46
N LEU A 21 -4.44 5.34 -21.54
CA LEU A 21 -4.07 5.42 -20.14
C LEU A 21 -2.60 5.04 -20.01
N HIS A 22 -1.89 5.73 -19.12
CA HIS A 22 -0.52 5.34 -18.80
C HIS A 22 -0.52 3.96 -18.14
N ASN A 23 0.40 3.07 -18.55
CA ASN A 23 0.52 1.76 -17.95
C ASN A 23 1.14 1.87 -16.54
N PHE A 24 0.42 1.40 -15.52
CA PHE A 24 0.82 1.50 -14.12
C PHE A 24 2.21 0.88 -13.84
N THR A 25 2.55 -0.23 -14.49
CA THR A 25 3.78 -0.98 -14.21
C THR A 25 5.01 -0.38 -14.89
N THR A 26 4.84 0.44 -15.93
CA THR A 26 5.94 1.08 -16.67
C THR A 26 5.98 2.60 -16.56
N PHE A 27 4.94 3.23 -16.00
CA PHE A 27 4.88 4.66 -15.81
C PHE A 27 6.10 5.18 -15.02
N LEU A 28 6.75 6.22 -15.56
CA LEU A 28 7.95 6.88 -15.03
C LEU A 28 9.25 6.04 -15.02
N SER A 29 9.32 4.92 -15.74
CA SER A 29 10.52 4.07 -15.73
C SER A 29 11.79 4.78 -16.21
N ASP A 30 11.67 5.68 -17.18
CA ASP A 30 12.82 6.43 -17.75
C ASP A 30 12.87 7.89 -17.27
N HIS A 31 12.05 8.25 -16.27
CA HIS A 31 11.95 9.63 -15.81
C HIS A 31 12.97 9.92 -14.70
N GLN A 32 13.98 10.73 -15.04
CA GLN A 32 14.85 11.37 -14.06
C GLN A 32 14.71 12.89 -14.18
N THR A 33 14.61 13.58 -13.06
CA THR A 33 14.61 15.04 -13.03
C THR A 33 15.74 15.53 -12.12
N SER A 34 16.44 16.58 -12.56
CA SER A 34 17.44 17.26 -11.74
C SER A 34 16.83 18.35 -10.84
N GLN A 35 15.51 18.53 -10.91
CA GLN A 35 14.81 19.61 -10.21
C GLN A 35 14.48 19.21 -8.77
N PRO A 36 14.42 20.16 -7.82
CA PRO A 36 13.92 19.89 -6.49
C PRO A 36 12.45 19.43 -6.52
N PHE A 37 12.06 18.59 -5.55
CA PHE A 37 10.70 18.04 -5.43
C PHE A 37 9.57 19.06 -5.65
N ARG A 38 9.63 20.23 -4.99
CA ARG A 38 8.63 21.31 -5.13
C ARG A 38 8.37 21.78 -6.56
N THR A 39 9.38 21.67 -7.44
CA THR A 39 9.27 22.04 -8.85
C THR A 39 8.83 20.84 -9.67
N ALA A 40 9.43 19.67 -9.43
CA ALA A 40 9.10 18.42 -10.10
C ALA A 40 7.63 18.03 -9.91
N VAL A 41 7.09 18.14 -8.69
CA VAL A 41 5.69 17.80 -8.39
C VAL A 41 4.69 18.69 -9.11
N LYS A 42 4.99 19.99 -9.26
CA LYS A 42 4.13 20.92 -10.02
C LYS A 42 4.12 20.58 -11.50
N ALA A 43 5.28 20.29 -12.08
CA ALA A 43 5.40 19.86 -13.47
C ALA A 43 4.68 18.51 -13.70
N PHE A 44 4.83 17.58 -12.76
CA PHE A 44 4.15 16.29 -12.78
C PHE A 44 2.63 16.45 -12.76
N ILE A 45 2.08 17.21 -11.80
CA ILE A 45 0.64 17.47 -11.70
C ILE A 45 0.14 18.14 -12.98
N SER A 46 0.82 19.18 -13.46
CA SER A 46 0.42 19.90 -14.67
C SER A 46 0.43 19.04 -15.92
N ARG A 47 1.29 18.02 -15.98
CA ARG A 47 1.45 17.16 -17.17
C ARG A 47 0.51 15.96 -17.16
N TYR A 48 0.34 15.31 -16.02
CA TYR A 48 -0.34 14.01 -15.94
C TYR A 48 -1.68 14.05 -15.23
N ALA A 49 -1.89 15.03 -14.35
CA ALA A 49 -3.05 15.05 -13.46
C ALA A 49 -4.18 15.91 -14.03
N ARG A 50 -5.40 15.41 -13.87
CA ARG A 50 -6.61 16.17 -14.20
C ARG A 50 -7.20 16.71 -12.90
N PRO A 51 -7.56 18.01 -12.85
CA PRO A 51 -8.29 18.53 -11.70
C PRO A 51 -9.61 17.77 -11.56
N GLN A 52 -9.99 17.45 -10.33
CA GLN A 52 -11.26 16.78 -10.09
C GLN A 52 -12.40 17.71 -10.53
N SER A 53 -13.21 17.28 -11.51
CA SER A 53 -14.07 18.16 -12.32
C SER A 53 -15.31 18.73 -11.61
N TYR A 54 -15.35 18.71 -10.29
CA TYR A 54 -16.49 19.19 -9.52
C TYR A 54 -16.05 20.20 -8.44
N SER A 55 -16.13 21.49 -8.76
CA SER A 55 -16.26 22.66 -7.85
C SER A 55 -15.05 23.03 -6.95
N PRO A 56 -15.04 24.26 -6.35
CA PRO A 56 -13.89 24.83 -5.64
C PRO A 56 -13.40 23.92 -4.51
N PRO A 57 -12.15 24.08 -4.03
CA PRO A 57 -11.65 23.29 -2.92
C PRO A 57 -12.60 23.46 -1.73
N LEU A 58 -13.37 22.40 -1.41
CA LEU A 58 -14.36 22.38 -0.33
C LEU A 58 -13.71 22.60 1.05
N PHE A 59 -12.38 22.57 1.08
CA PHE A 59 -11.51 22.87 2.19
C PHE A 59 -10.48 23.86 1.67
N SER A 60 -10.39 25.05 2.25
CA SER A 60 -9.46 26.10 1.77
C SER A 60 -8.00 25.62 1.72
N ALA A 61 -7.66 24.58 2.48
CA ALA A 61 -6.34 23.98 2.56
C ALA A 61 -6.05 22.86 1.55
N LEU A 62 -7.03 22.28 0.84
CA LEU A 62 -6.82 21.05 0.05
C LEU A 62 -7.17 21.21 -1.44
N ILE A 63 -6.24 20.84 -2.31
CA ILE A 63 -6.46 20.76 -3.76
C ILE A 63 -6.23 19.33 -4.22
N THR A 64 -7.18 18.75 -4.96
CA THR A 64 -7.13 17.35 -5.38
C THR A 64 -7.12 17.20 -6.91
N TRP A 65 -6.20 16.38 -7.40
CA TRP A 65 -6.12 15.93 -8.78
C TRP A 65 -6.20 14.41 -8.85
N GLN A 66 -6.51 13.89 -10.04
CA GLN A 66 -6.57 12.46 -10.31
C GLN A 66 -5.71 12.09 -11.52
N ILE A 67 -5.08 10.93 -11.43
CA ILE A 67 -4.34 10.29 -12.52
C ILE A 67 -4.87 8.87 -12.65
N ALA A 68 -5.33 8.52 -13.85
CA ALA A 68 -5.81 7.19 -14.18
C ALA A 68 -4.71 6.38 -14.89
N PHE A 69 -4.55 5.13 -14.46
CA PHE A 69 -3.58 4.19 -15.00
C PHE A 69 -4.26 2.94 -15.51
N GLY A 70 -3.83 2.46 -16.67
CA GLY A 70 -4.17 1.13 -17.17
C GLY A 70 -3.31 0.07 -16.49
N VAL A 71 -3.93 -1.06 -16.14
CA VAL A 71 -3.27 -2.26 -15.65
C VAL A 71 -3.55 -3.39 -16.64
N ALA A 72 -2.76 -4.47 -16.59
CA ALA A 72 -3.06 -5.70 -17.32
C ALA A 72 -4.52 -6.14 -17.07
N ASP A 73 -5.09 -6.84 -18.05
CA ASP A 73 -6.47 -7.36 -18.03
C ASP A 73 -7.58 -6.29 -18.10
N GLY A 74 -7.24 -5.06 -18.53
CA GLY A 74 -8.22 -3.99 -18.75
C GLY A 74 -8.74 -3.33 -17.48
N HIS A 75 -8.11 -3.61 -16.34
CA HIS A 75 -8.38 -2.93 -15.07
C HIS A 75 -7.79 -1.52 -15.07
N GLU A 76 -8.46 -0.62 -14.34
CA GLU A 76 -8.01 0.76 -14.14
C GLU A 76 -7.68 0.97 -12.67
N VAL A 77 -6.60 1.71 -12.41
CA VAL A 77 -6.21 2.18 -11.08
C VAL A 77 -6.13 3.69 -11.11
N VAL A 78 -6.80 4.34 -10.17
CA VAL A 78 -6.82 5.79 -10.04
C VAL A 78 -5.99 6.19 -8.83
N MET A 79 -5.05 7.10 -9.04
CA MET A 79 -4.32 7.77 -7.97
C MET A 79 -4.86 9.18 -7.77
N GLU A 80 -5.21 9.51 -6.54
CA GLU A 80 -5.47 10.88 -6.09
C GLU A 80 -4.15 11.53 -5.66
N VAL A 81 -3.89 12.72 -6.16
CA VAL A 81 -2.83 13.60 -5.66
C VAL A 81 -3.51 14.73 -4.91
N VAL A 82 -3.19 14.90 -3.63
CA VAL A 82 -3.76 15.98 -2.80
C VAL A 82 -2.63 16.90 -2.38
N GLU A 83 -2.68 18.16 -2.78
CA GLU A 83 -1.85 19.21 -2.19
C GLU A 83 -2.57 19.76 -0.98
N GLU A 84 -1.87 19.79 0.14
CA GLU A 84 -2.33 20.38 1.38
C GLU A 84 -1.48 21.58 1.76
N ASP A 85 -2.15 22.69 2.04
CA ASP A 85 -1.58 23.86 2.72
C ASP A 85 -1.57 23.60 4.22
N VAL A 86 -0.37 23.38 4.75
CA VAL A 86 -0.13 23.04 6.15
C VAL A 86 -0.41 24.25 7.06
N THR A 87 -0.37 25.48 6.53
CA THR A 87 -0.56 26.69 7.34
C THR A 87 -2.03 26.95 7.67
N THR A 88 -2.94 26.41 6.88
CA THR A 88 -4.40 26.56 7.03
C THR A 88 -5.07 25.24 7.42
N SER A 89 -4.29 24.18 7.64
CA SER A 89 -4.77 22.87 8.05
C SER A 89 -4.77 22.69 9.56
N ALA A 90 -5.72 21.91 10.07
CA ALA A 90 -5.81 21.50 11.47
C ALA A 90 -4.54 20.84 12.05
N SER A 91 -3.67 20.27 11.20
CA SER A 91 -2.42 19.62 11.65
C SER A 91 -1.18 20.18 10.95
N VAL A 92 -0.61 21.20 11.59
CA VAL A 92 0.60 21.93 11.15
C VAL A 92 1.86 21.05 11.25
N TYR A 93 1.89 20.15 12.22
CA TYR A 93 3.05 19.29 12.49
C TYR A 93 2.89 17.94 11.82
N CYS A 94 4.01 17.32 11.46
CA CYS A 94 4.02 15.94 10.99
C CYS A 94 4.44 15.00 12.12
N ASP A 95 3.48 14.22 12.63
CA ASP A 95 3.77 13.21 13.65
C ASP A 95 4.78 12.17 13.16
N HIS A 96 4.75 11.81 11.88
CA HIS A 96 5.72 10.88 11.31
C HIS A 96 7.15 11.44 11.34
N CYS A 97 7.35 12.73 10.97
CA CYS A 97 8.64 13.41 11.12
C CYS A 97 9.13 13.42 12.57
N ARG A 98 8.21 13.66 13.52
CA ARG A 98 8.53 13.63 14.95
C ARG A 98 8.99 12.24 15.39
N VAL A 99 8.29 11.19 14.97
CA VAL A 99 8.63 9.79 15.30
C VAL A 99 9.98 9.38 14.71
N VAL A 100 10.28 9.76 13.47
CA VAL A 100 11.55 9.38 12.80
C VAL A 100 12.72 10.33 13.09
N GLY A 101 12.52 11.32 13.96
CA GLY A 101 13.57 12.26 14.36
C GLY A 101 13.97 13.27 13.28
N TRP A 102 13.13 13.54 12.28
CA TRP A 102 13.37 14.58 11.27
C TRP A 102 12.97 15.99 11.73
N GLY A 103 12.45 16.10 12.95
CA GLY A 103 12.12 17.35 13.62
C GLY A 103 10.65 17.45 13.99
N GLY A 104 10.37 18.25 15.02
CA GLY A 104 9.02 18.55 15.52
C GLY A 104 8.50 19.94 15.16
N HIS A 105 9.21 20.69 14.31
CA HIS A 105 8.83 22.04 13.88
C HIS A 105 8.23 21.99 12.47
N PRO A 106 7.39 22.96 12.06
CA PRO A 106 6.80 22.95 10.73
C PRO A 106 7.90 23.18 9.69
N VAL A 107 8.28 22.12 8.96
CA VAL A 107 9.40 22.19 8.01
C VAL A 107 8.97 22.79 6.68
N CYS A 108 7.69 22.66 6.33
CA CYS A 108 7.14 23.01 5.02
C CYS A 108 5.71 23.55 5.14
N ASN A 109 5.39 24.56 4.32
CA ASN A 109 4.03 25.09 4.20
C ASN A 109 3.11 24.21 3.34
N LYS A 110 3.66 23.23 2.61
CA LYS A 110 2.90 22.32 1.77
C LYS A 110 3.33 20.88 1.96
N ARG A 111 2.35 19.97 1.93
CA ARG A 111 2.57 18.53 1.82
C ARG A 111 1.68 17.95 0.72
N TYR A 112 2.16 16.90 0.08
CA TYR A 112 1.52 16.25 -1.06
C TYR A 112 1.22 14.81 -0.69
N HIS A 113 -0.04 14.41 -0.80
CA HIS A 113 -0.46 13.03 -0.58
C HIS A 113 -0.71 12.34 -1.91
N PHE A 114 -0.20 11.12 -2.05
CA PHE A 114 -0.39 10.24 -3.20
C PHE A 114 -1.16 9.02 -2.72
N ILE A 115 -2.39 8.88 -3.19
CA ILE A 115 -3.37 7.96 -2.61
C ILE A 115 -3.94 7.06 -3.70
N ILE A 116 -3.90 5.75 -3.48
CA ILE A 116 -4.66 4.76 -4.23
C ILE A 116 -5.59 4.08 -3.25
N LYS A 117 -6.90 4.12 -3.51
CA LYS A 117 -7.93 3.50 -2.66
C LYS A 117 -8.25 2.09 -3.16
N ALA A 118 -8.68 1.22 -2.25
CA ALA A 118 -9.20 -0.09 -2.62
C ALA A 118 -10.49 0.11 -3.41
N ASN A 119 -10.60 -0.54 -4.57
CA ASN A 119 -11.81 -0.51 -5.38
C ASN A 119 -12.92 -1.26 -4.64
N ASN A 120 -13.67 -0.58 -3.77
CA ASN A 120 -14.98 -1.10 -3.37
C ASN A 120 -15.86 -1.13 -4.62
N ILE A 121 -16.48 -2.29 -4.80
CA ILE A 121 -17.22 -2.70 -5.98
C ILE A 121 -18.23 -1.63 -6.42
N GLY A 122 -18.12 -1.25 -7.69
CA GLY A 122 -19.17 -0.60 -8.47
C GLY A 122 -19.30 0.88 -8.20
N SER A 123 -18.98 1.70 -9.20
CA SER A 123 -19.76 2.90 -9.52
C SER A 123 -20.24 3.77 -8.34
N GLY A 124 -19.46 3.90 -7.27
CA GLY A 124 -19.66 4.96 -6.30
C GLY A 124 -19.37 6.22 -7.07
N SER A 125 -20.41 6.97 -7.42
CA SER A 125 -20.24 8.31 -7.94
C SER A 125 -19.27 9.04 -7.03
N ILE A 126 -18.52 9.99 -7.60
CA ILE A 126 -17.68 10.93 -6.85
C ILE A 126 -18.46 11.58 -5.68
N GLU A 127 -19.79 11.58 -5.74
CA GLU A 127 -20.75 11.98 -4.69
C GLU A 127 -20.62 11.19 -3.38
N ASP A 128 -20.30 9.89 -3.39
CA ASP A 128 -20.20 9.10 -2.14
C ASP A 128 -18.99 9.53 -1.29
N GLN A 129 -18.00 10.17 -1.90
CA GLN A 129 -16.82 10.72 -1.19
C GLN A 129 -17.09 12.07 -0.53
N TYR A 130 -18.27 12.65 -0.77
CA TYR A 130 -18.70 13.91 -0.17
C TYR A 130 -19.96 13.73 0.66
N GLN A 131 -20.22 12.51 1.12
CA GLN A 131 -21.38 12.17 1.92
C GLN A 131 -20.94 11.85 3.36
N LYS A 132 -21.55 12.50 4.33
CA LYS A 132 -21.42 12.14 5.75
C LYS A 132 -22.81 12.01 6.39
N PRO A 133 -23.01 11.13 7.38
CA PRO A 133 -24.24 11.15 8.16
C PRO A 133 -24.30 12.45 8.97
N CYS A 134 -25.49 13.07 8.99
CA CYS A 134 -25.78 14.23 9.81
C CYS A 134 -25.67 13.86 11.29
N SER A 135 -24.89 14.62 12.06
CA SER A 135 -24.72 14.39 13.50
C SER A 135 -26.03 14.47 14.29
N SER A 136 -27.04 15.19 13.78
CA SER A 136 -28.32 15.40 14.47
C SER A 136 -29.41 14.39 14.09
N CYS A 137 -29.44 13.91 12.84
CA CYS A 137 -30.54 13.07 12.35
C CYS A 137 -30.10 11.81 11.60
N GLY A 138 -28.79 11.58 11.45
CA GLY A 138 -28.22 10.40 10.81
C GLY A 138 -28.38 10.35 9.28
N ASN A 139 -29.10 11.29 8.67
CA ASN A 139 -29.29 11.30 7.21
C ASN A 139 -28.04 11.66 6.45
N ILE A 140 -27.94 11.19 5.21
CA ILE A 140 -26.80 11.49 4.36
C ILE A 140 -26.83 12.97 3.96
N LEU A 141 -25.73 13.66 4.29
CA LEU A 141 -25.51 15.07 4.08
C LEU A 141 -24.39 15.21 3.05
N HIS A 142 -24.61 15.98 1.98
CA HIS A 142 -23.56 16.25 1.02
C HIS A 142 -22.70 17.40 1.57
N LEU A 143 -21.38 17.27 1.54
CA LEU A 143 -20.40 18.24 2.08
C LEU A 143 -20.42 19.62 1.38
N ARG A 144 -21.28 19.79 0.39
CA ARG A 144 -21.55 21.07 -0.28
C ARG A 144 -22.75 21.78 0.29
N ASP A 145 -23.55 21.09 1.09
CA ASP A 145 -24.76 21.65 1.66
C ASP A 145 -24.37 22.49 2.88
N GLU A 146 -24.85 23.74 2.94
CA GLU A 146 -24.64 24.65 4.08
C GLU A 146 -25.29 24.11 5.38
N GLY A 147 -26.13 23.09 5.25
CA GLY A 147 -26.74 22.38 6.37
C GLY A 147 -27.47 21.12 5.92
N CYS A 148 -27.93 20.33 6.90
CA CYS A 148 -28.76 19.18 6.63
C CYS A 148 -30.12 19.63 6.08
N GLN A 149 -30.46 19.22 4.86
CA GLN A 149 -31.74 19.54 4.21
C GLN A 149 -32.97 19.03 4.97
N ILE A 150 -32.78 18.10 5.92
CA ILE A 150 -33.87 17.41 6.61
C ILE A 150 -34.11 17.98 8.01
N CYS A 151 -33.05 18.30 8.76
CA CYS A 151 -33.18 18.83 10.12
C CYS A 151 -32.71 20.27 10.28
N GLY A 152 -32.21 20.90 9.20
CA GLY A 152 -31.72 22.29 9.22
C GLY A 152 -30.43 22.49 10.02
N ALA A 153 -29.75 21.42 10.44
CA ALA A 153 -28.50 21.53 11.19
C ALA A 153 -27.42 22.17 10.31
N VAL A 154 -26.92 23.34 10.72
CA VAL A 154 -25.82 24.04 10.06
C VAL A 154 -24.53 23.25 10.30
N VAL A 155 -23.80 22.96 9.22
CA VAL A 155 -22.52 22.26 9.34
C VAL A 155 -21.44 23.29 9.67
N ASN A 156 -20.80 23.17 10.84
CA ASN A 156 -19.68 24.03 11.21
C ASN A 156 -18.48 23.77 10.25
N PRO A 157 -17.89 24.81 9.63
CA PRO A 157 -16.68 24.68 8.80
C PRO A 157 -15.51 23.94 9.50
N GLU A 158 -15.36 24.07 10.82
CA GLU A 158 -14.32 23.35 11.57
C GLU A 158 -14.59 21.83 11.66
N GLU A 159 -15.86 21.42 11.78
CA GLU A 159 -16.25 20.00 11.75
C GLU A 159 -16.10 19.41 10.35
N HIS A 160 -16.32 20.24 9.33
CA HIS A 160 -16.09 19.90 7.94
C HIS A 160 -14.61 19.61 7.68
N GLU A 161 -13.71 20.48 8.15
CA GLU A 161 -12.27 20.32 8.03
C GLU A 161 -11.74 19.12 8.84
N LYS A 162 -12.24 18.90 10.06
CA LYS A 162 -11.93 17.68 10.84
C LYS A 162 -12.34 16.42 10.09
N TRP A 163 -13.47 16.42 9.38
CA TRP A 163 -13.90 15.30 8.54
C TRP A 163 -13.01 15.14 7.29
N ALA A 164 -12.59 16.24 6.66
CA ALA A 164 -11.61 16.22 5.57
C ALA A 164 -10.30 15.55 6.00
N ASN A 165 -9.86 15.82 7.23
CA ASN A 165 -8.68 15.19 7.82
C ASN A 165 -8.91 13.71 8.14
N ARG A 166 -10.15 13.29 8.48
CA ARG A 166 -10.52 11.87 8.58
C ARG A 166 -10.44 11.13 7.23
N LYS A 167 -10.47 11.84 6.09
CA LYS A 167 -10.20 11.24 4.75
C LYS A 167 -8.90 10.42 4.78
N PHE A 168 -7.90 10.88 5.52
CA PHE A 168 -6.59 10.23 5.65
C PHE A 168 -6.51 9.17 6.77
N GLY A 169 -7.50 9.09 7.67
CA GLY A 169 -7.47 8.17 8.83
C GLY A 169 -8.33 6.90 8.66
N ASP A 170 -9.47 6.99 7.97
CA ASP A 170 -10.50 5.94 7.96
C ASP A 170 -10.64 5.19 6.61
N SER A 171 -9.81 5.51 5.62
CA SER A 171 -9.98 4.99 4.26
C SER A 171 -9.19 3.70 4.03
N ASN A 172 -9.82 2.70 3.40
CA ASN A 172 -9.17 1.49 2.91
C ASN A 172 -8.20 1.81 1.75
N PHE A 173 -7.02 2.34 2.10
CA PHE A 173 -5.98 2.70 1.15
C PHE A 173 -5.15 1.48 0.74
N LEU A 174 -4.96 1.32 -0.57
CA LEU A 174 -3.98 0.41 -1.13
C LEU A 174 -2.58 1.01 -1.09
N LEU A 175 -2.46 2.32 -1.34
CA LEU A 175 -1.22 3.08 -1.22
C LEU A 175 -1.55 4.45 -0.63
N HIS A 176 -0.79 4.87 0.38
CA HIS A 176 -0.80 6.24 0.86
C HIS A 176 0.63 6.70 1.15
N GLY A 177 1.16 7.53 0.27
CA GLY A 177 2.41 8.24 0.49
C GLY A 177 2.16 9.71 0.78
N MET A 178 2.98 10.32 1.62
CA MET A 178 2.94 11.76 1.89
C MET A 178 4.35 12.33 1.74
N ILE A 179 4.50 13.44 1.01
CA ILE A 179 5.80 14.08 0.76
C ILE A 179 5.69 15.57 1.05
N HIS A 180 6.55 16.07 1.93
CA HIS A 180 6.71 17.49 2.22
C HIS A 180 7.37 18.23 1.05
N SER A 181 7.10 19.53 0.91
CA SER A 181 7.65 20.32 -0.20
C SER A 181 9.18 20.41 -0.24
N ASN A 182 9.88 20.11 0.87
CA ASN A 182 11.33 19.98 0.94
C ASN A 182 11.89 18.66 0.34
N GLY A 183 11.01 17.72 -0.04
CA GLY A 183 11.34 16.42 -0.61
C GLY A 183 11.51 15.28 0.38
N TYR A 184 11.22 15.47 1.67
CA TYR A 184 11.16 14.37 2.65
C TYR A 184 9.73 13.82 2.70
N GLY A 185 9.59 12.50 2.79
CA GLY A 185 8.27 11.88 2.79
C GLY A 185 8.14 10.66 3.68
N HIS A 186 6.93 10.14 3.74
CA HIS A 186 6.53 9.00 4.53
C HIS A 186 5.61 8.11 3.70
N LEU A 187 5.93 6.82 3.61
CA LEU A 187 5.01 5.81 3.11
C LEU A 187 4.18 5.33 4.30
N LEU A 188 2.90 5.73 4.30
CA LEU A 188 1.98 5.56 5.42
C LEU A 188 1.25 4.21 5.34
N THR A 189 0.79 3.86 4.14
CA THR A 189 0.02 2.64 3.91
C THR A 189 0.42 1.97 2.61
N LEU A 190 0.53 0.64 2.63
CA LEU A 190 0.73 -0.20 1.46
C LEU A 190 0.03 -1.55 1.65
N ASN A 191 -1.17 -1.69 1.10
CA ASN A 191 -2.01 -2.86 1.26
C ASN A 191 -2.37 -3.47 -0.10
N GLY A 192 -1.42 -4.09 -0.80
CA GLY A 192 -1.57 -4.65 -2.15
C GLY A 192 -2.81 -5.53 -2.41
N ARG A 193 -2.64 -6.83 -2.64
CA ARG A 193 -3.81 -7.72 -2.80
C ARG A 193 -4.51 -7.95 -1.47
N GLU A 194 -3.75 -7.86 -0.39
CA GLU A 194 -4.20 -8.00 0.99
C GLU A 194 -5.15 -6.88 1.43
N GLY A 195 -5.07 -5.69 0.82
CA GLY A 195 -6.02 -4.58 1.02
C GLY A 195 -7.22 -4.60 0.07
N GLY A 196 -7.39 -5.65 -0.73
CA GLY A 196 -8.51 -5.78 -1.66
C GLY A 196 -8.24 -5.33 -3.09
N SER A 197 -6.97 -5.06 -3.46
CA SER A 197 -6.62 -4.84 -4.87
C SER A 197 -6.84 -6.11 -5.69
N LYS A 198 -7.61 -6.00 -6.78
CA LYS A 198 -7.86 -7.11 -7.69
C LYS A 198 -6.76 -7.28 -8.74
N SER A 199 -6.13 -6.18 -9.15
CA SER A 199 -5.25 -6.13 -10.33
C SER A 199 -3.78 -5.84 -9.99
N VAL A 200 -3.50 -5.11 -8.91
CA VAL A 200 -2.14 -4.65 -8.57
C VAL A 200 -1.65 -5.31 -7.30
N SER A 201 -0.46 -5.94 -7.33
CA SER A 201 0.17 -6.52 -6.15
C SER A 201 0.88 -5.48 -5.28
N GLY A 202 1.22 -5.84 -4.03
CA GLY A 202 2.01 -4.95 -3.17
C GLY A 202 3.38 -4.63 -3.76
N SER A 203 4.01 -5.57 -4.46
CA SER A 203 5.27 -5.35 -5.17
C SER A 203 5.12 -4.37 -6.34
N ASP A 204 4.03 -4.46 -7.10
CA ASP A 204 3.75 -3.53 -8.20
C ASP A 204 3.54 -2.10 -7.67
N MET A 205 2.85 -1.96 -6.54
CA MET A 205 2.67 -0.67 -5.87
C MET A 205 3.99 -0.11 -5.36
N MET A 206 4.86 -0.94 -4.76
CA MET A 206 6.19 -0.51 -4.34
C MET A 206 7.06 -0.08 -5.52
N ASN A 207 7.05 -0.85 -6.61
CA ASN A 207 7.76 -0.48 -7.84
C ASN A 207 7.25 0.87 -8.40
N PHE A 208 5.93 1.08 -8.39
CA PHE A 208 5.35 2.37 -8.77
C PHE A 208 5.78 3.50 -7.84
N TRP A 209 5.70 3.28 -6.52
CA TRP A 209 6.10 4.25 -5.50
C TRP A 209 7.57 4.65 -5.62
N ASP A 210 8.45 3.68 -5.86
CA ASP A 210 9.89 3.88 -6.05
C ASP A 210 10.18 4.73 -7.30
N ARG A 211 9.58 4.38 -8.44
CA ARG A 211 9.67 5.18 -9.67
C ARG A 211 9.11 6.60 -9.49
N LEU A 212 7.99 6.73 -8.79
CA LEU A 212 7.39 8.04 -8.49
C LEU A 212 8.35 8.88 -7.63
N CYS A 213 8.97 8.30 -6.61
CA CYS A 213 9.93 8.98 -5.76
C CYS A 213 11.17 9.45 -6.55
N GLY A 214 11.70 8.59 -7.44
CA GLY A 214 12.80 8.94 -8.33
C GLY A 214 12.44 10.06 -9.31
N ALA A 215 11.30 9.95 -9.97
CA ALA A 215 10.83 10.94 -10.94
C ALA A 215 10.47 12.29 -10.31
N LEU A 216 10.09 12.32 -9.03
CA LEU A 216 9.81 13.55 -8.30
C LEU A 216 11.02 14.08 -7.51
N SER A 217 12.18 13.43 -7.61
CA SER A 217 13.39 13.81 -6.89
C SER A 217 13.16 13.93 -5.37
N VAL A 218 12.45 12.94 -4.83
CA VAL A 218 12.23 12.77 -3.38
C VAL A 218 13.57 12.44 -2.73
N LYS A 219 13.89 13.14 -1.64
CA LYS A 219 15.20 13.04 -0.98
C LYS A 219 15.31 11.81 -0.09
N LYS A 220 14.28 11.57 0.71
CA LYS A 220 14.24 10.46 1.66
C LYS A 220 12.80 10.14 2.02
N VAL A 221 12.48 8.85 2.10
CA VAL A 221 11.17 8.37 2.53
C VAL A 221 11.35 7.50 3.77
N SER A 222 10.54 7.73 4.79
CA SER A 222 10.45 6.82 5.92
C SER A 222 9.23 5.90 5.78
N LEU A 223 9.28 4.75 6.44
CA LEU A 223 8.18 3.81 6.54
C LEU A 223 8.23 3.19 7.94
N MET A 224 7.05 2.95 8.52
CA MET A 224 6.90 2.06 9.67
C MET A 224 6.34 0.72 9.19
N ASP A 225 7.11 -0.36 9.37
CA ASP A 225 6.64 -1.71 9.01
C ASP A 225 5.64 -2.25 10.05
N ALA A 226 4.37 -1.88 9.87
CA ALA A 226 3.24 -2.37 10.65
C ALA A 226 2.52 -3.55 9.98
N SER A 227 3.14 -4.20 8.99
CA SER A 227 2.50 -5.28 8.24
C SER A 227 2.10 -6.45 9.13
N GLN A 228 0.84 -6.87 9.02
CA GLN A 228 0.33 -8.09 9.64
C GLN A 228 0.34 -9.30 8.69
N LYS A 229 0.84 -9.12 7.46
CA LYS A 229 0.85 -10.16 6.43
C LYS A 229 1.69 -11.36 6.90
N TYR A 230 1.01 -12.48 7.11
CA TYR A 230 1.59 -13.73 7.62
C TYR A 230 2.32 -13.61 8.98
N GLY A 231 2.00 -12.59 9.78
CA GLY A 231 2.53 -12.44 11.14
C GLY A 231 3.96 -11.88 11.24
N MET A 232 4.52 -11.94 12.45
CA MET A 232 5.89 -11.50 12.73
C MET A 232 6.91 -12.54 12.27
N GLU A 233 6.54 -13.81 12.37
CA GLU A 233 7.34 -14.98 12.06
C GLU A 233 7.79 -14.94 10.60
N TYR A 234 6.86 -14.61 9.68
CA TYR A 234 7.19 -14.47 8.26
C TYR A 234 8.18 -13.34 7.99
N ARG A 235 8.05 -12.21 8.70
CA ARG A 235 8.97 -11.07 8.57
C ARG A 235 10.37 -11.41 9.06
N LEU A 236 10.47 -12.13 10.18
CA LEU A 236 11.74 -12.64 10.70
C LEU A 236 12.35 -13.65 9.72
N LEU A 237 11.55 -14.60 9.21
CA LEU A 237 11.99 -15.63 8.28
C LEU A 237 12.49 -15.00 6.96
N HIS A 238 11.80 -14.00 6.43
CA HIS A 238 12.26 -13.24 5.26
C HIS A 238 13.59 -12.53 5.54
N THR A 239 13.72 -11.91 6.72
CA THR A 239 14.93 -11.16 7.08
C THR A 239 16.14 -12.10 7.21
N VAL A 240 16.00 -13.24 7.88
CA VAL A 240 17.08 -14.22 8.05
C VAL A 240 17.46 -14.88 6.71
N SER A 241 16.48 -15.22 5.88
CA SER A 241 16.76 -15.83 4.57
C SER A 241 17.43 -14.85 3.58
N LYS A 242 16.90 -13.62 3.47
CA LYS A 242 17.36 -12.62 2.48
C LYS A 242 18.43 -11.68 3.00
N GLY A 243 18.71 -11.66 4.30
CA GLY A 243 19.58 -10.69 4.96
C GLY A 243 19.00 -9.26 5.04
N ARG A 244 17.72 -9.09 4.69
CA ARG A 244 17.03 -7.79 4.68
C ARG A 244 15.51 -7.96 4.81
N THR A 245 14.85 -6.90 5.27
CA THR A 245 13.39 -6.83 5.30
C THR A 245 12.80 -6.88 3.90
N TRP A 246 11.48 -7.08 3.79
CA TRP A 246 10.79 -7.06 2.50
C TRP A 246 10.94 -5.69 1.80
N TYR A 247 10.80 -4.59 2.54
CA TYR A 247 11.02 -3.23 2.03
C TYR A 247 12.47 -2.96 1.63
N GLY A 248 13.44 -3.68 2.20
CA GLY A 248 14.85 -3.61 1.80
C GLY A 248 15.12 -4.05 0.36
N ASN A 249 14.16 -4.68 -0.33
CA ASN A 249 14.24 -4.90 -1.77
C ASN A 249 14.14 -3.59 -2.59
N TRP A 250 13.62 -2.51 -1.99
CA TRP A 250 13.52 -1.17 -2.57
C TRP A 250 14.45 -0.15 -1.85
N GLY A 251 15.54 -0.64 -1.25
CA GLY A 251 16.54 0.22 -0.61
C GLY A 251 16.15 0.83 0.73
N TYR A 252 15.01 0.42 1.33
CA TYR A 252 14.70 0.81 2.70
C TYR A 252 15.63 0.11 3.68
N GLU A 253 16.26 0.89 4.54
CA GLU A 253 17.16 0.40 5.58
C GLU A 253 16.56 0.56 6.97
N PHE A 254 17.20 -0.08 7.94
CA PHE A 254 16.93 0.17 9.35
C PHE A 254 17.10 1.66 9.66
N GLY A 255 16.02 2.30 10.09
CA GLY A 255 16.00 3.69 10.55
C GLY A 255 16.24 3.76 12.05
N ILE A 256 15.15 3.91 12.80
CA ILE A 256 15.16 3.99 14.26
C ILE A 256 14.50 2.73 14.81
N GLY A 257 15.16 2.08 15.77
CA GLY A 257 14.61 0.92 16.48
C GLY A 257 13.71 1.35 17.65
N CYS A 258 12.73 0.51 17.96
CA CYS A 258 12.03 0.60 19.25
C CYS A 258 12.98 0.15 20.38
N TYR A 259 12.79 0.66 21.60
CA TYR A 259 13.45 0.16 22.82
C TYR A 259 14.98 0.09 22.77
N ALA A 260 15.64 1.12 22.23
CA ALA A 260 17.10 1.22 22.15
C ALA A 260 17.81 0.15 21.29
N ILE A 261 17.09 -0.55 20.41
CA ILE A 261 17.73 -1.41 19.41
C ILE A 261 18.50 -0.55 18.42
N THR A 262 19.81 -0.76 18.33
CA THR A 262 20.69 -0.07 17.37
C THR A 262 20.70 -0.80 16.03
N LYS A 263 21.10 -0.10 14.96
CA LYS A 263 21.32 -0.70 13.63
C LYS A 263 22.31 -1.86 13.72
N GLU A 264 23.38 -1.70 14.50
CA GLU A 264 24.40 -2.72 14.74
C GLU A 264 23.83 -3.95 15.44
N ALA A 265 23.05 -3.77 16.51
CA ALA A 265 22.41 -4.87 17.21
C ALA A 265 21.45 -5.63 16.28
N TYR A 266 20.68 -4.92 15.45
CA TYR A 266 19.82 -5.53 14.45
C TYR A 266 20.61 -6.34 13.42
N CYS A 267 21.65 -5.74 12.80
CA CYS A 267 22.49 -6.42 11.82
C CYS A 267 23.18 -7.66 12.42
N ASN A 268 23.72 -7.55 13.63
CA ASN A 268 24.34 -8.67 14.34
C ASN A 268 23.34 -9.79 14.65
N ALA A 269 22.11 -9.45 15.05
CA ALA A 269 21.06 -10.44 15.30
C ALA A 269 20.69 -11.18 14.01
N VAL A 270 20.50 -10.45 12.89
CA VAL A 270 20.21 -11.05 11.59
C VAL A 270 21.35 -11.97 11.16
N GLU A 271 22.59 -11.52 11.26
CA GLU A 271 23.74 -12.32 10.85
C GLU A 271 23.89 -13.57 11.71
N THR A 272 23.84 -13.41 13.04
CA THR A 272 23.93 -14.54 13.99
C THR A 272 22.87 -15.58 13.71
N LEU A 273 21.60 -15.18 13.56
CA LEU A 273 20.52 -16.11 13.24
C LEU A 273 20.73 -16.77 11.88
N SER A 274 21.15 -16.01 10.87
CA SER A 274 21.33 -16.52 9.51
C SER A 274 22.45 -17.56 9.42
N THR A 275 23.56 -17.36 10.13
CA THR A 275 24.74 -18.24 10.09
C THR A 275 24.71 -19.35 11.12
N THR A 276 23.70 -19.38 12.00
CA THR A 276 23.57 -20.41 13.03
C THR A 276 23.49 -21.80 12.35
N PRO A 277 24.42 -22.72 12.67
CA PRO A 277 24.42 -24.05 12.08
C PRO A 277 23.21 -24.87 12.53
N LEU A 278 22.56 -25.60 11.61
CA LEU A 278 21.48 -26.52 11.96
C LEU A 278 21.98 -27.69 12.83
N SER A 279 23.28 -27.97 12.79
CA SER A 279 23.92 -29.03 13.57
C SER A 279 23.70 -28.87 15.08
N ILE A 280 23.53 -27.65 15.59
CA ILE A 280 23.30 -27.41 17.03
C ILE A 280 22.07 -28.17 17.54
N PHE A 281 21.06 -28.34 16.68
CA PHE A 281 19.83 -29.05 17.01
C PHE A 281 19.98 -30.55 17.01
N PHE A 282 21.14 -31.11 16.65
CA PHE A 282 21.40 -32.55 16.74
C PHE A 282 22.25 -32.93 17.97
N PHE A 283 22.87 -31.95 18.64
CA PHE A 283 23.79 -32.21 19.77
C PHE A 283 23.18 -31.96 21.16
N GLN A 284 22.15 -31.11 21.31
CA GLN A 284 21.66 -30.67 22.64
C GLN A 284 20.34 -31.32 23.10
N ARG A 285 20.35 -32.40 23.90
CA ARG A 285 19.13 -33.11 24.34
C ARG A 285 18.13 -32.24 25.12
N THR A 286 17.07 -31.75 24.47
CA THR A 286 15.89 -31.15 25.12
C THR A 286 14.59 -31.82 24.63
N LYS A 287 13.50 -31.74 25.40
CA LYS A 287 12.24 -32.47 25.13
C LYS A 287 11.52 -32.04 23.84
N THR A 288 11.72 -30.81 23.36
CA THR A 288 11.09 -30.26 22.14
C THR A 288 11.89 -30.53 20.85
N GLN A 289 13.06 -31.13 20.98
CA GLN A 289 14.02 -31.33 19.91
C GLN A 289 13.66 -32.41 18.87
N PRO A 290 12.96 -33.52 19.19
CA PRO A 290 12.70 -34.58 18.21
C PRO A 290 11.85 -34.09 17.03
N GLN A 291 10.83 -33.26 17.30
CA GLN A 291 9.98 -32.70 16.25
C GLN A 291 10.77 -31.74 15.36
N LEU A 292 11.57 -30.84 15.95
CA LEU A 292 12.39 -29.91 15.19
C LEU A 292 13.44 -30.63 14.34
N GLN A 293 14.10 -31.67 14.88
CA GLN A 293 15.02 -32.53 14.13
C GLN A 293 14.32 -33.23 12.96
N ALA A 294 13.12 -33.78 13.18
CA ALA A 294 12.33 -34.43 12.14
C ALA A 294 11.96 -33.43 11.02
N VAL A 295 11.55 -32.22 11.37
CA VAL A 295 11.25 -31.14 10.41
C VAL A 295 12.51 -30.77 9.61
N ILE A 296 13.66 -30.59 10.27
CA ILE A 296 14.92 -30.28 9.58
C ILE A 296 15.30 -31.43 8.62
N GLN A 297 15.22 -32.69 9.07
CA GLN A 297 15.52 -33.86 8.24
C GLN A 297 14.56 -33.99 7.05
N PHE A 298 13.28 -33.69 7.24
CA PHE A 298 12.29 -33.67 6.17
C PHE A 298 12.63 -32.63 5.10
N TYR A 299 12.89 -31.38 5.49
CA TYR A 299 13.28 -30.36 4.50
C TYR A 299 14.67 -30.63 3.89
N GLN A 300 15.57 -31.25 4.63
CA GLN A 300 16.86 -31.71 4.12
C GLN A 300 16.70 -32.80 3.03
N SER A 301 15.70 -33.68 3.14
CA SER A 301 15.44 -34.71 2.13
C SER A 301 14.79 -34.14 0.86
N LEU A 302 14.04 -33.05 0.99
CA LEU A 302 13.47 -32.29 -0.14
C LEU A 302 14.49 -31.39 -0.84
N SER A 303 15.58 -31.03 -0.16
CA SER A 303 16.60 -30.16 -0.70
C SER A 303 17.54 -30.89 -1.65
N GLY A 304 17.83 -30.29 -2.81
CA GLY A 304 18.87 -30.78 -3.73
C GLY A 304 20.30 -30.53 -3.25
N SER A 305 20.47 -29.85 -2.11
CA SER A 305 21.76 -29.44 -1.54
C SER A 305 21.76 -29.53 -0.02
N LYS A 306 22.91 -29.79 0.61
CA LYS A 306 23.01 -29.82 2.08
C LYS A 306 22.60 -28.48 2.70
N LEU A 307 21.62 -28.49 3.60
CA LEU A 307 21.22 -27.33 4.40
C LEU A 307 22.16 -27.28 5.62
N ALA A 308 23.00 -26.25 5.70
CA ALA A 308 23.97 -26.13 6.78
C ALA A 308 23.50 -25.16 7.86
N THR A 309 22.77 -24.12 7.48
CA THR A 309 22.41 -22.98 8.33
C THR A 309 20.91 -22.71 8.33
N PHE A 310 20.44 -21.88 9.27
CA PHE A 310 19.06 -21.38 9.23
C PHE A 310 18.74 -20.61 7.95
N ARG A 311 19.71 -19.87 7.39
CA ARG A 311 19.53 -19.18 6.10
C ARG A 311 19.18 -20.17 4.99
N ASP A 312 19.84 -21.33 4.95
CA ASP A 312 19.60 -22.35 3.92
C ASP A 312 18.18 -22.94 4.07
N LEU A 313 17.84 -23.35 5.29
CA LEU A 313 16.52 -23.93 5.59
C LEU A 313 15.40 -22.95 5.28
N PHE A 314 15.48 -21.71 5.78
CA PHE A 314 14.44 -20.71 5.57
C PHE A 314 14.34 -20.26 4.12
N SER A 315 15.46 -20.22 3.39
CA SER A 315 15.45 -19.96 1.95
C SER A 315 14.70 -21.05 1.19
N LEU A 316 14.91 -22.33 1.53
CA LEU A 316 14.15 -23.44 0.95
C LEU A 316 12.66 -23.33 1.27
N LEU A 317 12.29 -23.07 2.54
CA LEU A 317 10.90 -22.90 2.95
C LEU A 317 10.20 -21.80 2.16
N LEU A 318 10.85 -20.64 1.98
CA LEU A 318 10.28 -19.56 1.18
C LEU A 318 10.12 -19.92 -0.30
N CYS A 319 11.07 -20.68 -0.86
CA CYS A 319 10.94 -21.19 -2.23
C CYS A 319 9.73 -22.10 -2.36
N LEU A 320 9.57 -23.08 -1.46
CA LEU A 320 8.44 -24.00 -1.46
C LEU A 320 7.09 -23.28 -1.27
N ILE A 321 7.02 -22.30 -0.35
CA ILE A 321 5.83 -21.47 -0.14
C ILE A 321 5.48 -20.71 -1.43
N ARG A 322 6.49 -20.13 -2.10
CA ARG A 322 6.28 -19.41 -3.36
C ARG A 322 5.78 -20.34 -4.46
N GLU A 323 6.38 -21.51 -4.62
CA GLU A 323 5.99 -22.51 -5.62
C GLU A 323 4.56 -23.01 -5.40
N SER A 324 4.20 -23.32 -4.15
CA SER A 324 2.83 -23.69 -3.76
C SER A 324 1.82 -22.58 -4.08
N ASN A 325 2.16 -21.33 -3.78
CA ASN A 325 1.32 -20.18 -4.13
C ASN A 325 1.19 -19.97 -5.65
N THR A 326 2.23 -20.27 -6.43
CA THR A 326 2.11 -20.22 -7.90
C THR A 326 1.27 -21.37 -8.46
N ALA A 327 1.40 -22.58 -7.92
CA ALA A 327 0.64 -23.74 -8.34
C ALA A 327 -0.85 -23.61 -8.00
N THR A 328 -1.18 -23.07 -6.82
CA THR A 328 -2.57 -22.79 -6.41
C THR A 328 -3.22 -21.68 -7.25
N ASN A 329 -2.47 -20.62 -7.60
CA ASN A 329 -2.96 -19.59 -8.52
C ASN A 329 -3.12 -20.11 -9.95
N ALA A 330 -2.24 -20.99 -10.42
CA ALA A 330 -2.38 -21.66 -11.72
C ALA A 330 -3.64 -22.57 -11.75
N LYS A 331 -3.86 -23.38 -10.70
CA LYS A 331 -5.06 -24.23 -10.56
C LYS A 331 -6.37 -23.44 -10.42
N ARG A 332 -6.35 -22.23 -9.84
CA ARG A 332 -7.52 -21.32 -9.84
C ARG A 332 -7.86 -20.78 -11.23
N ASN A 333 -6.88 -20.69 -12.12
CA ASN A 333 -7.06 -20.22 -13.50
C ASN A 333 -7.23 -21.36 -14.52
N THR A 334 -7.05 -22.62 -14.10
CA THR A 334 -7.26 -23.81 -14.94
C THR A 334 -7.93 -24.91 -14.12
N THR A 335 -9.21 -25.16 -14.38
CA THR A 335 -9.91 -26.38 -13.93
C THR A 335 -9.37 -27.59 -14.68
N THR A 336 -8.24 -28.12 -14.25
CA THR A 336 -7.82 -29.48 -14.60
C THR A 336 -7.09 -30.11 -13.43
N SER A 337 -7.67 -31.21 -12.94
CA SER A 337 -7.13 -32.09 -11.92
C SER A 337 -5.85 -32.76 -12.41
N SER A 338 -4.71 -32.44 -11.80
CA SER A 338 -3.51 -33.27 -11.88
C SER A 338 -3.11 -33.72 -10.47
N SER A 339 -3.09 -35.05 -10.34
CA SER A 339 -2.66 -35.85 -9.20
C SER A 339 -1.18 -35.59 -8.89
N CYS A 340 -0.85 -35.55 -7.60
CA CYS A 340 0.46 -35.20 -7.01
C CYS A 340 0.73 -33.69 -6.90
N CYS A 341 0.01 -33.03 -6.00
CA CYS A 341 0.44 -31.74 -5.45
C CYS A 341 -0.04 -31.71 -4.00
N TRP A 342 0.90 -31.72 -3.07
CA TRP A 342 0.64 -31.63 -1.64
C TRP A 342 -0.24 -30.42 -1.33
N THR A 343 -1.28 -30.64 -0.55
CA THR A 343 -2.25 -29.64 -0.15
C THR A 343 -1.75 -28.89 1.08
N CYS A 344 -2.33 -27.71 1.35
CA CYS A 344 -2.00 -26.94 2.54
C CYS A 344 -2.37 -27.68 3.83
N GLU A 345 -3.33 -28.62 3.76
CA GLU A 345 -3.75 -29.48 4.86
C GLU A 345 -2.65 -30.49 5.23
N ASP A 346 -1.92 -31.03 4.24
CA ASP A 346 -0.80 -31.96 4.48
C ASP A 346 0.34 -31.30 5.27
N VAL A 347 0.57 -30.00 5.06
CA VAL A 347 1.60 -29.22 5.78
C VAL A 347 1.17 -28.94 7.23
N VAL A 348 -0.12 -28.68 7.46
CA VAL A 348 -0.67 -28.43 8.81
C VAL A 348 -0.72 -29.73 9.62
N GLN A 349 -1.02 -30.86 8.97
CA GLN A 349 -1.11 -32.16 9.62
C GLN A 349 0.25 -32.74 10.04
N MET A 350 1.36 -32.26 9.48
CA MET A 350 2.73 -32.60 9.93
C MET A 350 3.26 -31.72 11.06
N LEU A 351 2.58 -30.60 11.37
CA LEU A 351 2.98 -29.66 12.44
C LEU A 351 2.24 -29.88 13.76
N ALA A 352 1.14 -30.65 13.75
CA ALA A 352 0.47 -31.18 14.93
C ALA A 352 1.10 -32.51 15.37
#